data_AF-A0A8T5XIG1-F1
#
_entry.id   AF-A0A8T5XIG1-F1
#
_cell.length_a   1.000
_cell.length_b   1.000
_cell.length_c   1.000
_cell.angle_alpha   90.00
_cell.angle_beta   90.00
_cell.angle_gamma   90.00
#
_symmetry.space_group_name_H-M   'P 1'
#
loop_
_entity.id
_entity.type
_entity.pdbx_description
1 polymer ?
#
loop_
_entity_poly.entity_id
_entity_poly.type
_entity_poly.pdbx_seq_one_letter_code
_entity_poly.pdbx_strand_id
1 'polypeptide(L)'
;MADVYIKAIEKLVKEDQGLNSDIKYIAIEMRTLKGINKEDDRVIKEYIEKKYMKVKDVSLKDLINEGEFDEKNLYLRNGILIRVDNINKFTSDEISFEASKYRSGKGEIGFLFKFNKKDSKWKLVESRMLWIS
;
A
#
# COMPACT_ATOMS: atom_id res chain seq x y z
N MET A 1 13.89 -6.43 0.77
CA MET A 1 12.46 -6.73 1.00
C MET A 1 11.56 -5.94 0.05
N ALA A 2 12.01 -4.79 -0.46
CA ALA A 2 11.28 -3.86 -1.32
C ALA A 2 10.41 -4.51 -2.42
N ASP A 3 10.93 -5.51 -3.14
CA ASP A 3 10.20 -6.17 -4.24
C ASP A 3 8.86 -6.80 -3.80
N VAL A 4 8.75 -7.32 -2.57
CA VAL A 4 7.49 -7.85 -2.01
C VAL A 4 6.44 -6.75 -1.93
N TYR A 5 6.81 -5.64 -1.30
CA TYR A 5 5.90 -4.52 -1.08
C TYR A 5 5.60 -3.77 -2.37
N ILE A 6 6.58 -3.58 -3.26
CA ILE A 6 6.36 -3.00 -4.60
C ILE A 6 5.28 -3.76 -5.34
N LYS A 7 5.32 -5.10 -5.37
CA LYS A 7 4.31 -5.92 -6.06
C LYS A 7 2.92 -5.76 -5.46
N ALA A 8 2.82 -5.74 -4.13
CA ALA A 8 1.54 -5.55 -3.44
C ALA A 8 0.97 -4.13 -3.67
N ILE A 9 1.80 -3.10 -3.50
CA ILE A 9 1.44 -1.70 -3.74
C ILE A 9 1.01 -1.50 -5.20
N GLU A 10 1.78 -2.02 -6.16
CA GLU A 10 1.41 -1.96 -7.57
C GLU A 10 0.06 -2.62 -7.85
N LYS A 11 -0.23 -3.76 -7.21
CA LYS A 11 -1.53 -4.42 -7.35
C LYS A 11 -2.65 -3.53 -6.81
N LEU A 12 -2.49 -2.95 -5.62
CA LEU A 12 -3.46 -2.04 -5.02
C LEU A 12 -3.69 -0.76 -5.84
N VAL A 13 -2.62 -0.16 -6.37
CA VAL A 13 -2.71 1.02 -7.25
C VAL A 13 -3.42 0.67 -8.55
N LYS A 14 -3.17 -0.51 -9.13
CA LYS A 14 -3.80 -0.94 -10.39
C LYS A 14 -5.25 -1.39 -10.22
N GLU A 15 -5.59 -1.94 -9.07
CA GLU A 15 -6.95 -2.36 -8.78
C GLU A 15 -7.85 -1.15 -8.58
N ASP A 16 -9.07 -1.16 -9.13
CA ASP A 16 -10.03 -0.06 -9.05
C ASP A 16 -9.41 1.33 -9.38
N GLN A 17 -9.27 1.59 -10.68
CA GLN A 17 -8.74 2.86 -11.18
C GLN A 17 -9.62 4.07 -10.84
N GLY A 18 -10.91 3.87 -10.52
CA GLY A 18 -11.82 4.96 -10.15
C GLY A 18 -11.36 5.67 -8.88
N LEU A 19 -10.78 4.90 -7.93
CA LEU A 19 -10.21 5.45 -6.70
C LEU A 19 -8.96 6.30 -6.92
N ASN A 20 -8.35 6.23 -8.11
CA ASN A 20 -7.19 7.02 -8.48
C ASN A 20 -7.56 8.29 -9.26
N SER A 21 -8.84 8.60 -9.45
CA SER A 21 -9.22 9.85 -10.13
C SER A 21 -8.83 11.06 -9.29
N ASP A 22 -8.22 12.04 -9.95
CA ASP A 22 -7.86 13.36 -9.41
C ASP A 22 -6.96 13.33 -8.16
N ILE A 23 -6.22 12.23 -7.97
CA ILE A 23 -5.19 12.16 -6.94
C ILE A 23 -3.93 12.90 -7.41
N LYS A 24 -3.17 13.43 -6.45
CA LYS A 24 -1.90 14.14 -6.64
C LYS A 24 -0.74 13.43 -5.97
N TYR A 25 -1.03 12.52 -5.04
CA TYR A 25 -0.03 11.71 -4.35
C TYR A 25 -0.58 10.32 -3.99
N ILE A 26 0.37 9.41 -3.77
CA ILE A 26 0.13 8.12 -3.12
C ILE A 26 0.78 8.20 -1.74
N ALA A 27 -0.01 8.15 -0.67
CA ALA A 27 0.52 7.99 0.67
C ALA A 27 0.76 6.50 0.93
N ILE A 28 1.93 6.17 1.47
CA ILE A 28 2.30 4.82 1.87
C ILE A 28 2.72 4.91 3.33
N GLU A 29 2.08 4.16 4.21
CA GLU A 29 2.47 4.14 5.62
C GLU A 29 3.62 3.15 5.81
N MET A 30 4.86 3.55 5.49
CA MET A 30 6.01 2.62 5.38
C MET A 30 6.31 1.89 6.69
N ARG A 31 6.02 2.53 7.83
CA ARG A 31 6.14 1.90 9.16
C ARG A 31 5.30 0.62 9.34
N THR A 32 4.29 0.40 8.51
CA THR A 32 3.46 -0.83 8.53
C THR A 32 4.12 -1.99 7.77
N LEU A 33 5.14 -1.72 6.97
CA LEU A 33 5.80 -2.71 6.12
C LEU A 33 6.88 -3.45 6.92
N LYS A 34 6.53 -4.63 7.43
CA LYS A 34 7.42 -5.45 8.26
C LYS A 34 8.71 -5.86 7.54
N GLY A 35 9.85 -5.68 8.22
CA GLY A 35 11.14 -6.21 7.77
C GLY A 35 11.80 -5.45 6.62
N ILE A 36 11.34 -4.23 6.33
CA ILE A 36 12.07 -3.29 5.47
C ILE A 36 13.08 -2.49 6.29
N ASN A 37 14.09 -1.96 5.60
CA ASN A 37 15.06 -1.02 6.14
C ASN A 37 15.03 0.29 5.31
N LYS A 38 15.86 1.28 5.67
CA LYS A 38 15.91 2.57 4.98
C LYS A 38 16.22 2.49 3.48
N GLU A 39 16.98 1.48 3.06
CA GLU A 39 17.28 1.29 1.64
C GLU A 39 16.06 0.68 0.92
N ASP A 40 15.36 -0.26 1.54
CA ASP A 40 14.09 -0.77 1.03
C ASP A 40 13.03 0.35 0.94
N ASP A 41 12.92 1.23 1.95
CA ASP A 41 12.05 2.42 1.93
C ASP A 41 12.32 3.27 0.68
N ARG A 42 13.59 3.61 0.47
CA ARG A 42 14.05 4.41 -0.67
C ARG A 42 13.71 3.74 -2.00
N VAL A 43 13.99 2.44 -2.14
CA VAL A 43 13.71 1.67 -3.36
C VAL A 43 12.21 1.59 -3.65
N ILE A 44 11.37 1.33 -2.64
CA ILE A 44 9.91 1.32 -2.79
C ILE A 44 9.44 2.68 -3.27
N LYS A 45 9.86 3.76 -2.59
CA LYS A 45 9.48 5.13 -2.92
C LYS A 45 9.84 5.49 -4.36
N GLU A 46 11.12 5.37 -4.71
CA GLU A 46 11.64 5.73 -6.03
C GLU A 46 10.95 4.94 -7.15
N TYR A 47 10.70 3.64 -6.94
CA TYR A 47 10.01 2.82 -7.93
C TYR A 47 8.57 3.29 -8.17
N ILE A 48 7.81 3.55 -7.10
CA ILE A 48 6.41 3.99 -7.22
C ILE A 48 6.34 5.41 -7.78
N GLU A 49 7.20 6.33 -7.35
CA GLU A 49 7.27 7.69 -7.87
C GLU A 49 7.60 7.74 -9.36
N LYS A 50 8.58 6.93 -9.79
CA LYS A 50 8.96 6.84 -11.20
C LYS A 50 7.83 6.33 -12.08
N LYS A 51 6.99 5.44 -11.56
CA LYS A 51 5.96 4.73 -12.35
C LYS A 51 4.59 5.39 -12.31
N TYR A 52 4.26 6.06 -11.21
CA TYR A 52 2.93 6.61 -10.97
C TYR A 52 3.03 8.11 -10.68
N MET A 53 3.28 8.48 -9.43
CA MET A 53 3.30 9.87 -8.97
C MET A 53 3.95 9.98 -7.60
N LYS A 54 4.08 11.22 -7.12
CA LYS A 54 4.69 11.56 -5.83
C LYS A 54 4.20 10.65 -4.69
N VAL A 55 5.15 10.17 -3.89
CA VAL A 55 4.88 9.35 -2.71
C VAL A 55 5.12 10.15 -1.44
N LYS A 56 4.18 10.05 -0.50
CA LYS A 56 4.34 10.53 0.88
C LYS A 56 4.47 9.33 1.81
N ASP A 57 5.50 9.29 2.65
CA ASP A 57 5.56 8.34 3.76
C ASP A 57 4.87 8.95 4.98
N VAL A 58 3.58 8.68 5.12
CA VAL A 58 2.70 9.31 6.12
C VAL A 58 1.58 8.36 6.54
N SER A 59 1.11 8.50 7.77
CA SER A 59 -0.08 7.79 8.27
C SER A 59 -1.37 8.57 7.99
N LEU A 60 -2.53 7.93 8.17
CA LEU A 60 -3.83 8.64 8.12
C LEU A 60 -3.87 9.81 9.13
N LYS A 61 -3.29 9.64 10.31
CA LYS A 61 -3.23 10.69 11.34
C LYS A 61 -2.45 11.91 10.85
N ASP A 62 -1.36 11.71 10.13
CA ASP A 62 -0.58 12.80 9.56
C ASP A 62 -1.36 13.52 8.46
N LEU A 63 -2.07 12.77 7.60
CA LEU A 63 -2.95 13.34 6.58
C LEU A 63 -4.11 14.16 7.17
N ILE A 64 -4.65 13.76 8.33
CA ILE A 64 -5.62 14.55 9.10
C ILE A 64 -4.98 15.87 9.56
N ASN A 65 -3.80 15.80 10.18
CA ASN A 65 -3.09 16.98 10.67
C ASN A 65 -2.67 17.94 9.54
N GLU A 66 -2.39 17.41 8.34
CA GLU A 66 -2.10 18.19 7.12
C GLU A 66 -3.35 18.82 6.48
N GLY A 67 -4.56 18.52 6.98
CA GLY A 67 -5.82 18.98 6.39
C GLY A 67 -6.19 18.29 5.07
N GLU A 68 -5.50 17.20 4.72
CA GLU A 68 -5.72 16.41 3.51
C GLU A 68 -6.89 15.43 3.63
N PHE A 69 -7.35 15.17 4.86
CA PHE A 69 -8.49 14.30 5.14
C PHE A 69 -9.72 15.11 5.55
N ASP A 70 -10.83 14.92 4.84
CA ASP A 70 -12.15 15.40 5.23
C ASP A 70 -12.76 14.42 6.23
N GLU A 71 -12.62 14.69 7.52
CA GLU A 71 -13.12 13.82 8.59
C GLU A 71 -14.64 13.64 8.56
N LYS A 72 -15.38 14.64 8.08
CA LYS A 72 -16.85 14.58 8.02
C LYS A 72 -17.32 13.61 6.95
N ASN A 73 -16.68 13.65 5.78
CA ASN A 73 -17.03 12.80 4.65
C ASN A 73 -16.17 11.53 4.55
N LEU A 74 -15.22 11.35 5.48
CA LEU A 74 -14.22 10.30 5.48
C LEU A 74 -13.53 10.20 4.11
N TYR A 75 -12.90 11.28 3.64
CA TYR A 75 -12.41 11.38 2.26
C TYR A 75 -11.02 12.01 2.19
N LEU A 76 -10.08 11.36 1.50
CA LEU A 76 -8.81 11.99 1.16
C LEU A 76 -9.00 12.95 0.01
N ARG A 77 -8.61 14.21 0.17
CA ARG A 77 -8.84 15.25 -0.83
C ARG A 77 -8.04 15.00 -2.11
N ASN A 78 -6.74 14.79 -1.98
CA ASN A 78 -5.81 14.75 -3.11
C ASN A 78 -4.96 13.47 -3.18
N GLY A 79 -5.36 12.37 -2.54
CA GLY A 79 -4.55 11.16 -2.53
C GLY A 79 -5.31 9.88 -2.22
N ILE A 80 -4.56 8.77 -2.27
CA ILE A 80 -4.90 7.49 -1.68
C ILE A 80 -3.91 7.18 -0.55
N LEU A 81 -4.32 6.38 0.42
CA LEU A 81 -3.46 5.82 1.45
C LEU A 81 -3.33 4.31 1.25
N ILE A 82 -2.11 3.82 1.23
CA ILE A 82 -1.78 2.39 1.19
C ILE A 82 -1.08 2.01 2.50
N ARG A 83 -1.53 0.94 3.13
CA ARG A 83 -0.92 0.40 4.35
C ARG A 83 -1.08 -1.11 4.43
N VAL A 84 -0.24 -1.74 5.24
CA VAL A 84 -0.42 -3.12 5.66
C VAL A 84 -1.25 -3.11 6.95
N ASP A 85 -2.41 -3.74 6.90
CA ASP A 85 -3.37 -3.78 8.00
C ASP A 85 -3.07 -4.93 8.97
N ASN A 86 -2.64 -6.08 8.43
CA ASN A 86 -2.37 -7.27 9.23
C ASN A 86 -1.25 -8.13 8.63
N ILE A 87 -0.40 -8.69 9.49
CA ILE A 87 0.64 -9.66 9.10
C ILE A 87 0.18 -11.07 9.51
N ASN A 88 -0.20 -11.86 8.52
CA ASN A 88 -0.68 -13.24 8.73
C ASN A 88 0.48 -14.23 8.91
N LYS A 89 1.56 -14.07 8.13
CA LYS A 89 2.77 -14.91 8.23
C LYS A 89 4.00 -14.14 7.77
N PHE A 90 5.13 -14.35 8.44
CA PHE A 90 6.39 -13.70 8.11
C PHE A 90 7.57 -14.60 8.52
N THR A 91 7.92 -15.54 7.65
CA THR A 91 9.01 -16.50 7.85
C THR A 91 10.10 -16.31 6.79
N SER A 92 11.13 -17.15 6.80
CA SER A 92 12.24 -17.09 5.83
C SER A 92 11.85 -17.51 4.41
N ASP A 93 10.73 -18.24 4.28
CA ASP A 93 10.24 -18.90 3.08
C ASP A 93 8.83 -18.47 2.65
N GLU A 94 8.02 -17.92 3.55
CA GLU A 94 6.65 -17.48 3.28
C GLU A 94 6.34 -16.12 3.94
N ILE A 95 5.67 -15.24 3.20
CA ILE A 95 5.13 -13.98 3.68
C ILE A 95 3.66 -13.90 3.27
N SER A 96 2.79 -13.62 4.24
CA SER A 96 1.36 -13.41 4.01
C SER A 96 0.89 -12.21 4.81
N PHE A 97 0.20 -11.28 4.18
CA PHE A 97 -0.33 -10.08 4.83
C PHE A 97 -1.55 -9.52 4.11
N GLU A 98 -2.28 -8.70 4.84
CA GLU A 98 -3.43 -7.95 4.35
C GLU A 98 -3.03 -6.48 4.21
N ALA A 99 -3.37 -5.89 3.09
CA ALA A 99 -3.09 -4.49 2.81
C ALA A 99 -4.26 -3.84 2.09
N SER A 100 -4.45 -2.56 2.35
CA SER A 100 -5.57 -1.79 1.84
C SER A 100 -5.11 -0.61 1.00
N LYS A 101 -5.99 -0.20 0.09
CA LYS A 101 -5.97 1.12 -0.55
C LYS A 101 -7.23 1.85 -0.12
N TYR A 102 -7.04 2.98 0.54
CA TYR A 102 -8.09 3.84 1.03
C TYR A 102 -8.10 5.17 0.25
N ARG A 103 -9.25 5.53 -0.30
CA ARG A 103 -9.55 6.86 -0.87
C ARG A 103 -10.62 7.57 -0.06
N SER A 104 -11.64 6.82 0.36
CA SER A 104 -12.78 7.35 1.10
C SER A 104 -13.49 6.27 1.90
N GLY A 105 -14.43 6.66 2.77
CA GLY A 105 -15.28 5.73 3.53
C GLY A 105 -16.19 4.84 2.68
N LYS A 106 -16.31 5.10 1.36
CA LYS A 106 -16.95 4.22 0.37
C LYS A 106 -16.03 3.94 -0.83
N GLY A 107 -14.73 4.01 -0.59
CA GLY A 107 -13.70 3.90 -1.60
C GLY A 107 -12.49 3.25 -0.98
N GLU A 108 -12.67 2.03 -0.50
CA GLU A 108 -11.61 1.24 0.12
C GLU A 108 -11.62 -0.18 -0.43
N ILE A 109 -10.43 -0.67 -0.79
CA ILE A 109 -10.23 -2.07 -1.17
C ILE A 109 -9.17 -2.70 -0.29
N GLY A 110 -9.40 -3.96 0.09
CA GLY A 110 -8.46 -4.77 0.86
C GLY A 110 -8.06 -6.02 0.11
N PHE A 111 -6.79 -6.40 0.19
CA PHE A 111 -6.24 -7.59 -0.43
C PHE A 111 -5.44 -8.43 0.54
N LEU A 112 -5.59 -9.75 0.43
CA LEU A 112 -4.64 -10.72 0.94
C LEU A 112 -3.55 -10.92 -0.11
N PHE A 113 -2.30 -10.83 0.32
CA PHE A 113 -1.13 -11.17 -0.48
C PHE A 113 -0.38 -12.33 0.15
N LYS A 114 0.00 -13.32 -0.66
CA LYS A 114 0.92 -14.40 -0.25
C LYS A 114 2.10 -14.49 -1.18
N PHE A 115 3.28 -14.61 -0.59
CA PHE A 115 4.55 -14.74 -1.27
C PHE A 115 5.31 -15.96 -0.75
N ASN A 116 5.89 -16.72 -1.66
CA ASN A 116 6.84 -17.77 -1.34
C ASN A 116 8.22 -17.41 -1.88
N LYS A 117 9.26 -17.81 -1.16
CA LYS A 117 10.64 -17.64 -1.60
C LYS A 117 11.04 -18.80 -2.50
N LYS A 118 11.44 -18.50 -3.73
CA LYS A 118 11.97 -19.46 -4.71
C LYS A 118 13.23 -18.89 -5.35
N ASP A 119 14.31 -19.67 -5.38
CA ASP A 119 15.61 -19.27 -5.94
C ASP A 119 16.11 -17.93 -5.36
N SER A 120 16.00 -17.79 -4.03
CA SER A 120 16.32 -16.57 -3.28
C SER A 120 15.50 -15.32 -3.64
N LYS A 121 14.45 -15.45 -4.45
CA LYS A 121 13.55 -14.36 -4.85
C LYS A 121 12.15 -14.58 -4.30
N TRP A 122 11.51 -13.51 -3.84
CA TRP A 122 10.10 -13.56 -3.46
C TRP A 122 9.20 -13.59 -4.68
N LYS A 123 8.27 -14.55 -4.70
CA LYS A 123 7.28 -14.72 -5.78
C LYS A 123 5.90 -14.54 -5.19
N LEU A 124 5.12 -13.63 -5.77
CA LEU A 124 3.69 -13.50 -5.46
C LEU A 124 3.00 -14.77 -5.96
N VAL A 125 2.44 -15.56 -5.05
CA VAL A 125 1.75 -16.81 -5.37
C VAL A 125 0.23 -16.67 -5.23
N GLU A 126 -0.24 -15.70 -4.44
CA GLU A 126 -1.67 -15.39 -4.33
C GLU A 126 -1.86 -13.88 -4.10
N SER A 127 -2.80 -13.28 -4.82
CA SER A 127 -3.38 -11.98 -4.50
C SER A 127 -4.90 -12.10 -4.61
N ARG A 128 -5.61 -11.89 -3.50
CA ARG A 128 -7.06 -12.08 -3.43
C ARG A 128 -7.72 -10.88 -2.78
N MET A 129 -8.71 -10.29 -3.44
CA MET A 129 -9.54 -9.24 -2.85
C MET A 129 -10.29 -9.81 -1.64
N LEU A 130 -10.24 -9.13 -0.51
CA LEU A 130 -10.93 -9.51 0.71
C LEU A 130 -12.21 -8.69 0.90
N TRP A 131 -12.12 -7.38 0.64
CA TRP A 131 -13.26 -6.48 0.72
C TRP A 131 -13.13 -5.34 -0.30
N ILE A 132 -14.30 -4.80 -0.66
CA ILE A 132 -14.49 -3.53 -1.34
C ILE A 132 -15.62 -2.82 -0.61
N SER A 133 -15.44 -1.55 -0.30
CA SER A 133 -16.45 -0.69 0.33
C SER A 133 -16.59 0.61 -0.43
#